data_AF-A0A813FCS0-F1
#
_entry.id   AF-A0A813FCS0-F1
#
_cell.length_a   1.000
_cell.length_b   1.000
_cell.length_c   1.000
_cell.angle_alpha   90.00
_cell.angle_beta   90.00
_cell.angle_gamma   90.00
#
_symmetry.space_group_name_H-M   'P 1'
#
loop_
_entity.id
_entity.type
_entity.pdbx_description
1 polymer ?
#
loop_
_entity_poly.entity_id
_entity_poly.type
_entity_poly.pdbx_seq_one_letter_code
_entity_poly.pdbx_strand_id
1 'polypeptide(L)'
;PEIVEMGAVAPLVVLLRGEDPECRKRAAIALRNLAAAGPELKAAVAEAGAAEPLVDMLGCSDVMSKAAACAALRQLASDRSAQGTLLAPGAVK
;
A
#
# COMPACT_ATOMS: atom_id res chain seq x y z
N PRO A 1 6.30 9.12 15.54
CA PRO A 1 6.13 9.95 14.31
C PRO A 1 4.66 10.37 14.18
N GLU A 2 4.35 11.65 14.45
CA GLU A 2 2.98 12.18 14.66
C GLU A 2 2.02 11.93 13.47
N ILE A 3 2.51 11.70 12.25
CA ILE A 3 1.69 11.47 11.05
C ILE A 3 0.90 10.14 11.11
N VAL A 4 1.45 9.10 11.73
CA VAL A 4 0.73 7.82 11.92
C VAL A 4 -0.19 7.84 13.12
N GLU A 5 0.18 8.57 14.18
CA GLU A 5 -0.72 8.81 15.32
C GLU A 5 -1.94 9.66 14.94
N MET A 6 -1.83 10.51 13.91
CA MET A 6 -2.98 11.24 13.34
C MET A 6 -3.90 10.38 12.44
N GLY A 7 -3.66 9.07 12.32
CA GLY A 7 -4.53 8.18 11.56
C GLY A 7 -4.50 8.40 10.05
N ALA A 8 -3.48 9.08 9.51
CA ALA A 8 -3.41 9.43 8.09
C ALA A 8 -3.37 8.21 7.13
N VAL A 9 -3.01 7.03 7.63
CA VAL A 9 -2.95 5.80 6.84
C VAL A 9 -4.34 5.33 6.41
N ALA A 10 -5.33 5.35 7.30
CA ALA A 10 -6.66 4.82 7.01
C ALA A 10 -7.38 5.58 5.86
N PRO A 11 -7.38 6.93 5.81
CA PRO A 11 -7.89 7.68 4.67
C PRO A 11 -7.19 7.34 3.36
N LEU A 12 -5.87 7.11 3.37
CA LEU A 12 -5.13 6.72 2.17
C LEU A 12 -5.54 5.33 1.67
N VAL A 13 -5.79 4.38 2.57
CA VAL A 13 -6.31 3.06 2.19
C VAL A 13 -7.73 3.17 1.62
N VAL A 14 -8.57 4.05 2.16
CA VAL A 14 -9.90 4.32 1.59
C VAL A 14 -9.78 4.92 0.18
N LEU A 15 -8.86 5.85 -0.04
CA LEU A 15 -8.61 6.43 -1.37
C LEU A 15 -8.11 5.39 -2.39
N LEU A 16 -7.36 4.37 -1.97
CA LEU A 16 -6.94 3.27 -2.85
C LEU A 16 -8.12 2.42 -3.36
N ARG A 17 -9.21 2.35 -2.59
CA ARG A 17 -10.44 1.62 -2.93
C ARG A 17 -11.42 2.46 -3.75
N GLY A 18 -11.16 3.75 -3.91
CA GLY A 18 -11.98 4.62 -4.76
C GLY A 18 -11.87 4.29 -6.24
N GLU A 19 -12.72 4.90 -7.06
CA GLU A 19 -12.74 4.69 -8.51
C GLU A 19 -11.84 5.67 -9.27
N ASP A 20 -11.43 6.78 -8.65
CA ASP A 20 -10.60 7.81 -9.29
C ASP A 20 -9.13 7.32 -9.41
N PRO A 21 -8.62 7.09 -10.64
CA PRO A 21 -7.28 6.58 -10.86
C PRO A 21 -6.18 7.52 -10.35
N GLU A 22 -6.38 8.83 -10.42
CA GLU A 22 -5.38 9.81 -9.95
C GLU A 22 -5.33 9.84 -8.42
N CYS A 23 -6.48 9.73 -7.74
CA CYS A 23 -6.55 9.57 -6.29
C CYS A 23 -5.86 8.29 -5.83
N ARG A 24 -6.15 7.15 -6.47
CA ARG A 24 -5.52 5.86 -6.14
C ARG A 24 -4.01 5.92 -6.31
N LYS A 25 -3.53 6.48 -7.42
CA LYS A 25 -2.10 6.67 -7.68
C LYS A 25 -1.42 7.53 -6.61
N ARG A 26 -2.03 8.67 -6.24
CA ARG A 26 -1.50 9.54 -5.17
C ARG A 26 -1.48 8.83 -3.82
N ALA A 27 -2.53 8.08 -3.52
CA ALA A 27 -2.60 7.28 -2.29
C ALA A 27 -1.50 6.21 -2.26
N ALA A 28 -1.26 5.48 -3.35
CA ALA A 28 -0.19 4.49 -3.45
C ALA A 28 1.20 5.12 -3.25
N ILE A 29 1.45 6.29 -3.84
CA ILE A 29 2.71 7.03 -3.67
C ILE A 29 2.89 7.48 -2.21
N ALA A 30 1.83 8.00 -1.58
CA ALA A 30 1.87 8.43 -0.19
C ALA A 30 2.16 7.25 0.75
N LEU A 31 1.48 6.12 0.57
CA LEU A 31 1.68 4.90 1.35
C LEU A 31 3.09 4.33 1.17
N ARG A 32 3.63 4.35 -0.05
CA ARG A 32 5.03 4.00 -0.31
C ARG A 32 5.99 4.88 0.49
N ASN A 33 5.75 6.20 0.50
CA ASN A 33 6.60 7.14 1.23
C ASN A 33 6.51 6.92 2.75
N LEU A 34 5.32 6.66 3.29
CA LEU A 34 5.13 6.30 4.69
C LEU A 34 5.86 5.01 5.04
N ALA A 35 5.71 3.96 4.23
CA ALA A 35 6.39 2.68 4.42
C ALA A 35 7.93 2.80 4.33
N ALA A 36 8.44 3.76 3.53
CA ALA A 36 9.87 4.04 3.42
C ALA A 36 10.41 4.91 4.56
N ALA A 37 9.56 5.65 5.27
CA ALA A 37 9.97 6.56 6.34
C ALA A 37 10.31 5.83 7.65
N GLY A 38 9.87 4.58 7.84
CA GLY A 38 10.32 3.76 8.97
C GLY A 38 9.52 2.47 9.17
N PRO A 39 10.06 1.53 9.97
CA PRO A 39 9.43 0.23 10.22
C PRO A 39 8.07 0.34 10.93
N GLU A 40 7.92 1.28 11.87
CA GLU A 40 6.63 1.53 12.57
C GLU A 40 5.54 1.96 11.60
N LEU A 41 5.85 2.90 10.70
CA LEU A 41 4.92 3.40 9.70
C LEU A 41 4.57 2.31 8.70
N LYS A 42 5.56 1.50 8.31
CA LYS A 42 5.36 0.35 7.43
C LYS A 42 4.40 -0.68 8.05
N ALA A 43 4.57 -1.00 9.34
CA ALA A 43 3.67 -1.88 10.07
C ALA A 43 2.25 -1.31 10.11
N ALA A 44 2.10 -0.02 10.42
CA ALA A 44 0.80 0.65 10.40
C ALA A 44 0.11 0.60 9.03
N VAL A 45 0.86 0.77 7.93
CA VAL A 45 0.33 0.62 6.57
C VAL A 45 -0.12 -0.82 6.27
N ALA A 46 0.65 -1.82 6.72
CA ALA A 46 0.29 -3.21 6.55
C ALA A 46 -0.95 -3.59 7.38
N GLU A 47 -1.01 -3.16 8.65
CA GLU A 47 -2.12 -3.39 9.56
C GLU A 47 -3.41 -2.68 9.10
N ALA A 48 -3.29 -1.51 8.45
CA ALA A 48 -4.42 -0.82 7.86
C ALA A 48 -5.01 -1.54 6.62
N GLY A 49 -4.43 -2.65 6.18
CA GLY A 49 -4.96 -3.44 5.06
C GLY A 49 -4.66 -2.85 3.68
N ALA A 50 -3.59 -2.05 3.55
CA ALA A 50 -3.22 -1.44 2.27
C ALA A 50 -2.81 -2.46 1.18
N ALA A 51 -2.43 -3.69 1.56
CA ALA A 51 -1.89 -4.69 0.64
C ALA A 51 -2.92 -5.12 -0.43
N GLU A 52 -4.15 -5.43 -0.03
CA GLU A 52 -5.20 -5.90 -0.95
C GLU A 52 -5.55 -4.84 -2.03
N PRO A 53 -5.86 -3.57 -1.70
CA PRO A 53 -6.11 -2.54 -2.70
C PRO A 53 -4.91 -2.24 -3.62
N LEU A 54 -3.68 -2.39 -3.10
CA LEU A 54 -2.46 -2.25 -3.90
C LEU A 54 -2.29 -3.40 -4.89
N VAL A 55 -2.68 -4.63 -4.53
CA VAL A 55 -2.71 -5.77 -5.46
C VAL A 55 -3.77 -5.54 -6.55
N ASP A 56 -4.95 -5.05 -6.19
CA ASP A 56 -6.00 -4.70 -7.17
C ASP A 56 -5.55 -3.62 -8.16
N MET A 57 -4.74 -2.66 -7.72
CA MET A 57 -4.13 -1.64 -8.60
C MET A 57 -3.20 -2.24 -9.67
N LEU A 58 -2.63 -3.43 -9.46
CA LEU A 58 -1.79 -4.09 -10.47
C LEU A 58 -2.60 -4.54 -11.69
N GLY A 59 -3.92 -4.71 -11.53
CA GLY A 59 -4.86 -5.02 -12.60
C GLY A 59 -5.22 -3.83 -13.50
N CYS A 60 -4.94 -2.58 -13.10
CA CYS A 60 -5.30 -1.40 -13.89
C CYS A 60 -4.48 -1.27 -15.17
N SER A 61 -5.04 -0.72 -16.26
CA SER A 61 -4.30 -0.53 -17.52
C SER A 61 -3.21 0.55 -17.45
N ASP A 62 -3.21 1.41 -16.43
CA ASP A 62 -2.23 2.49 -16.26
C ASP A 62 -0.89 1.99 -15.69
N VAL A 63 0.17 2.12 -16.50
CA VAL A 63 1.54 1.70 -16.16
C VAL A 63 2.07 2.45 -14.93
N MET A 64 1.73 3.73 -14.77
CA MET A 64 2.23 4.54 -13.66
C MET A 64 1.61 4.11 -12.32
N SER A 65 0.31 3.81 -12.33
CA SER A 65 -0.40 3.24 -11.18
C SER A 65 0.16 1.87 -10.79
N LYS A 66 0.42 0.99 -11.77
CA LYS A 66 1.10 -0.30 -11.50
C LYS A 66 2.47 -0.11 -10.86
N ALA A 67 3.28 0.80 -11.39
CA ALA A 67 4.63 1.05 -10.88
C ALA A 67 4.59 1.57 -9.43
N ALA A 68 3.65 2.48 -9.11
CA ALA A 68 3.45 2.97 -7.76
C ALA A 68 3.00 1.86 -6.81
N ALA A 69 2.05 1.03 -7.22
CA ALA A 69 1.55 -0.10 -6.43
C ALA A 69 2.63 -1.16 -6.19
N CYS A 70 3.37 -1.57 -7.22
CA CYS A 70 4.52 -2.47 -7.09
C CYS A 70 5.57 -1.92 -6.13
N ALA A 71 5.90 -0.63 -6.20
CA ALA A 71 6.87 -0.01 -5.32
C ALA A 71 6.40 0.00 -3.87
N ALA A 72 5.12 0.29 -3.63
CA ALA A 72 4.52 0.24 -2.29
C ALA A 72 4.52 -1.19 -1.74
N LEU A 73 4.07 -2.18 -2.51
CA LEU A 73 4.09 -3.60 -2.13
C LEU A 73 5.50 -4.10 -1.84
N ARG A 74 6.48 -3.74 -2.67
CA ARG A 74 7.89 -4.07 -2.43
C ARG A 74 8.40 -3.49 -1.11
N GLN A 75 8.00 -2.26 -0.79
CA GLN A 75 8.37 -1.65 0.49
C GLN A 75 7.73 -2.40 1.67
N LEU A 76 6.46 -2.77 1.57
CA LEU A 76 5.79 -3.56 2.60
C LEU A 76 6.43 -4.96 2.75
N ALA A 77 6.71 -5.64 1.63
CA ALA A 77 7.30 -6.98 1.61
C ALA A 77 8.78 -7.05 2.02
N SER A 78 9.49 -5.91 2.00
CA SER A 78 10.91 -5.85 2.41
C SER A 78 11.11 -6.09 3.91
N ASP A 79 10.06 -5.99 4.73
CA ASP A 79 10.10 -6.42 6.12
C ASP A 79 9.67 -7.87 6.25
N ARG A 80 10.55 -8.70 6.80
CA ARG A 80 10.36 -10.15 6.97
C ARG A 80 9.13 -10.50 7.83
N SER A 81 8.57 -9.53 8.56
CA SER A 81 7.31 -9.64 9.31
C SER A 81 6.06 -9.65 8.40
N ALA A 82 6.07 -8.92 7.29
CA ALA A 82 4.93 -8.83 6.37
C ALA A 82 4.83 -10.02 5.39
N GLN A 83 5.88 -10.84 5.28
CA GLN A 83 5.87 -12.05 4.44
C GLN A 83 4.79 -13.06 4.87
N GLY A 84 4.39 -13.07 6.14
CA GLY A 84 3.33 -13.95 6.63
C GLY A 84 1.95 -13.67 6.03
N THR A 85 1.64 -12.40 5.74
CA THR A 85 0.32 -11.97 5.22
C THR A 85 0.28 -11.94 3.69
N LEU A 86 1.40 -11.62 3.03
CA LEU A 86 1.49 -11.57 1.56
C LEU A 86 1.61 -12.94 0.88
N LEU A 87 1.92 -14.00 1.63
CA LEU A 87 1.99 -15.39 1.13
C LEU A 87 0.72 -16.20 1.37
N ALA A 88 -0.40 -15.55 1.71
CA ALA A 88 -1.69 -16.24 1.71
C ALA A 88 -2.02 -16.73 0.29
N PRO A 89 -2.37 -18.02 0.10
CA PRO A 89 -2.60 -18.63 -1.21
C PRO A 89 -3.84 -18.00 -1.88
N GLY A 90 -3.61 -17.02 -2.76
CA GLY A 90 -4.67 -16.33 -3.50
C GLY A 90 -4.23 -15.17 -4.40
N ALA A 91 -3.01 -14.64 -4.22
CA ALA A 91 -2.52 -13.45 -4.94
C ALA A 91 -2.06 -13.66 -6.40
N VAL A 92 -2.15 -14.89 -6.93
CA VAL A 92 -1.87 -15.20 -8.34
C VAL A 92 -2.91 -16.20 -8.84
N LYS A 93 -3.87 -15.68 -9.61
CA LYS A 93 -4.63 -16.45 -10.59
C LYS A 93 -4.36 -15.85 -11.96
#